data_AF-A0A8D1EB92-F1
#
_entry.id   AF-A0A8D1EB92-F1
#
_cell.length_a   1.000
_cell.length_b   1.000
_cell.length_c   1.000
_cell.angle_alpha   90.00
_cell.angle_beta   90.00
_cell.angle_gamma   90.00
#
_symmetry.space_group_name_H-M   'P 1'
#
loop_
_entity.id
_entity.type
_entity.pdbx_description
1 polymer ?
#
loop_
_entity_poly.entity_id
_entity_poly.type
_entity_poly.pdbx_seq_one_letter_code
_entity_poly.pdbx_strand_id
1 'polypeptide(L)'
;MAEEQKNKYLGLYTILPSEVSLQLAEVALDLGTIHDQIQDKVKEVEQSKAMSQEFSRQIQKIAKDLTTILTKLRAKTDDLVQAKTDQKLLGEELDGCNLKLMELDEAIQKFSEQNGQLGKPLAKKIGKLTELHQQTVRQAENRISKLSQAAFHLEEYNEMLGLILKWIERAKVLVHGKIVWNSASQLREQYISHQVTLRKIVVKEYLREEFDLTG
;
A
#
# COMPACT_ATOMS: atom_id res chain seq x y z
N MET A 1 -42.72 55.00 -70.30
CA MET A 1 -41.32 55.46 -70.23
C MET A 1 -40.65 55.27 -68.85
N ALA A 2 -41.13 55.85 -67.74
CA ALA A 2 -40.52 55.63 -66.41
C ALA A 2 -40.79 54.23 -65.82
N GLU A 3 -42.01 53.70 -65.98
CA GLU A 3 -42.39 52.36 -65.50
C GLU A 3 -41.73 51.23 -66.30
N GLU A 4 -41.47 51.44 -67.60
CA GLU A 4 -40.78 50.48 -68.47
C GLU A 4 -39.28 50.40 -68.15
N GLN A 5 -38.62 51.52 -67.82
CA GLN A 5 -37.25 51.48 -67.33
C GLN A 5 -37.17 50.82 -65.96
N LYS A 6 -38.11 51.12 -65.06
CA LYS A 6 -38.20 50.48 -63.73
C LYS A 6 -38.36 48.97 -63.84
N ASN A 7 -39.23 48.46 -64.71
CA ASN A 7 -39.34 47.01 -64.99
C ASN A 7 -38.09 46.41 -65.66
N LYS A 8 -37.40 47.17 -66.51
CA LYS A 8 -36.15 46.75 -67.17
C LYS A 8 -34.98 46.62 -66.19
N TYR A 9 -34.93 47.45 -65.15
CA TYR A 9 -33.95 47.35 -64.06
C TYR A 9 -34.38 46.38 -62.95
N LEU A 10 -35.69 46.18 -62.73
CA LEU A 10 -36.21 45.17 -61.79
C LEU A 10 -35.86 43.75 -62.24
N GLY A 11 -35.97 43.44 -63.54
CA GLY A 11 -35.62 42.13 -64.09
C GLY A 11 -34.11 41.81 -64.06
N LEU A 12 -33.25 42.83 -63.93
CA LEU A 12 -31.80 42.68 -63.75
C LEU A 12 -31.41 42.42 -62.29
N TYR A 13 -32.29 42.72 -61.32
CA TYR A 13 -32.02 42.59 -59.88
C TYR A 13 -32.59 41.31 -59.25
N THR A 14 -33.29 40.47 -60.02
CA THR A 14 -34.03 39.32 -59.50
C THR A 14 -33.32 37.98 -59.61
N ILE A 15 -32.20 37.90 -60.35
CA ILE A 15 -31.48 36.63 -60.55
C ILE A 15 -30.02 36.86 -60.18
N LEU A 16 -29.64 36.35 -59.00
CA LEU A 16 -28.24 36.25 -58.61
C LEU A 16 -27.52 35.40 -59.68
N PRO A 17 -26.32 35.79 -60.17
CA PRO A 17 -25.58 34.98 -61.12
C PRO A 17 -25.44 33.54 -60.59
N SER A 18 -25.67 32.55 -61.45
CA SER A 18 -25.67 31.13 -61.04
C SER A 18 -24.37 30.71 -60.36
N GLU A 19 -23.24 31.29 -60.80
CA GLU A 19 -21.92 31.12 -60.20
C GLU A 19 -21.89 31.55 -58.72
N VAL A 20 -22.48 32.71 -58.41
CA VAL A 20 -22.53 33.24 -57.04
C VAL A 20 -23.50 32.43 -56.18
N SER A 21 -24.60 31.95 -56.77
CA SER A 21 -25.55 31.07 -56.08
C SER A 21 -24.93 29.71 -55.72
N LEU A 22 -24.13 29.15 -56.63
CA LEU A 22 -23.40 27.91 -56.43
C LEU A 22 -22.36 28.07 -55.32
N GLN A 23 -21.54 29.12 -55.39
CA GLN A 23 -20.54 29.43 -54.35
C GLN A 23 -21.19 29.62 -52.97
N LEU A 24 -22.36 30.26 -52.90
CA LEU A 24 -23.06 30.44 -51.62
C LEU A 24 -23.57 29.10 -51.06
N ALA A 25 -24.04 28.19 -51.92
CA ALA A 25 -24.46 26.85 -51.51
C ALA A 25 -23.27 25.99 -51.04
N GLU A 26 -22.13 26.07 -51.73
CA GLU A 26 -20.89 25.41 -51.32
C GLU A 26 -20.40 25.90 -49.96
N VAL A 27 -20.33 27.23 -49.75
CA VAL A 27 -19.96 27.82 -48.46
C VAL A 27 -20.95 27.42 -47.36
N ALA A 28 -22.25 27.33 -47.64
CA ALA A 28 -23.23 26.89 -46.67
C ALA A 28 -23.03 25.41 -46.26
N LEU A 29 -22.67 24.54 -47.21
CA LEU A 29 -22.35 23.13 -46.95
C LEU A 29 -21.04 22.99 -46.16
N ASP A 30 -20.00 23.75 -46.51
CA ASP A 30 -18.74 23.76 -45.77
C ASP A 30 -18.93 24.24 -44.34
N LEU A 31 -19.72 25.30 -44.13
CA LEU A 31 -20.08 25.79 -42.80
C LEU A 31 -20.86 24.75 -42.01
N GLY A 32 -21.79 24.03 -42.63
CA GLY A 32 -22.50 22.91 -42.00
C GLY A 32 -21.55 21.80 -41.56
N THR A 33 -20.61 21.42 -42.44
CA THR A 33 -19.61 20.39 -42.16
C THR A 33 -18.66 20.80 -41.03
N ILE A 34 -18.21 22.06 -41.02
CA ILE A 34 -17.38 22.61 -39.94
C ILE A 34 -18.17 22.65 -38.63
N HIS A 35 -19.45 23.02 -38.67
CA HIS A 35 -20.31 23.03 -37.49
C HIS A 35 -20.42 21.64 -36.85
N ASP A 36 -20.66 20.61 -37.66
CA ASP A 36 -20.74 19.22 -37.20
C ASP A 36 -19.41 18.75 -36.60
N GLN A 37 -18.28 19.05 -37.24
CA GLN A 37 -16.95 18.75 -36.70
C GLN A 37 -16.67 19.44 -35.36
N ILE A 38 -17.08 20.70 -35.22
CA ILE A 38 -16.96 21.44 -33.95
C ILE A 38 -17.83 20.75 -32.88
N GLN A 39 -19.06 20.38 -33.22
CA GLN A 39 -19.97 19.73 -32.27
C GLN A 39 -19.41 18.40 -31.78
N ASP A 40 -18.83 17.59 -32.66
CA ASP A 40 -18.21 16.32 -32.27
C ASP A 40 -16.94 16.52 -31.44
N LYS A 41 -16.12 17.54 -31.77
CA LYS A 41 -14.95 17.88 -30.95
C LYS A 41 -15.34 18.36 -29.56
N VAL A 42 -16.44 19.11 -29.43
CA VAL A 42 -16.98 19.53 -28.12
C VAL A 42 -17.38 18.32 -27.28
N LYS A 43 -18.10 17.35 -27.87
CA LYS A 43 -18.47 16.09 -27.16
C LYS A 43 -17.24 15.32 -26.69
N GLU A 44 -16.23 15.19 -27.54
CA GLU A 44 -14.97 14.50 -27.21
C GLU A 44 -14.26 15.17 -26.02
N VAL A 45 -14.17 16.50 -26.02
CA VAL A 45 -13.57 17.27 -24.91
C VAL A 45 -14.35 17.09 -23.61
N GLU A 46 -15.68 17.12 -23.65
CA GLU A 46 -16.53 16.89 -22.48
C GLU A 46 -16.33 15.48 -21.90
N GLN A 47 -16.28 14.47 -22.77
CA GLN A 47 -16.02 13.08 -22.37
C GLN A 47 -14.62 12.92 -21.74
N SER A 48 -13.58 13.50 -22.34
CA SER A 48 -12.23 13.47 -21.80
C SER A 48 -12.13 14.18 -20.44
N LYS A 49 -12.89 15.26 -20.24
CA LYS A 49 -12.96 15.97 -18.96
C LYS A 49 -13.63 15.11 -17.88
N ALA A 50 -14.73 14.43 -18.20
CA ALA A 50 -15.40 13.51 -17.28
C ALA A 50 -14.48 12.35 -16.88
N MET A 51 -13.77 11.76 -17.86
CA MET A 51 -12.80 10.69 -17.60
C MET A 51 -11.65 11.16 -16.70
N SER A 52 -11.12 12.36 -16.94
CA SER A 52 -10.07 12.97 -16.10
C SER A 52 -10.51 13.18 -14.64
N GLN A 53 -11.77 13.53 -14.42
CA GLN A 53 -12.35 13.64 -13.08
C GLN A 53 -12.45 12.28 -12.39
N GLU A 54 -12.86 11.24 -13.12
CA GLU A 54 -12.93 9.88 -12.59
C GLU A 54 -11.54 9.35 -12.19
N PHE A 55 -10.52 9.55 -13.04
CA PHE A 55 -9.14 9.22 -12.68
C PHE A 55 -8.70 9.96 -11.41
N SER A 56 -9.01 11.27 -11.30
CA SER A 56 -8.69 12.03 -10.08
C SER A 56 -9.36 11.45 -8.84
N ARG A 57 -10.59 10.95 -8.94
CA ARG A 57 -11.32 10.31 -7.84
C ARG A 57 -10.69 8.97 -7.46
N GLN A 58 -10.29 8.15 -8.44
CA GLN A 58 -9.62 6.88 -8.18
C GLN A 58 -8.25 7.07 -7.50
N ILE A 59 -7.46 8.04 -7.96
CA ILE A 59 -6.19 8.43 -7.32
C ILE A 59 -6.43 8.78 -5.84
N GLN A 60 -7.43 9.62 -5.56
CA GLN A 60 -7.76 10.02 -4.19
C GLN A 60 -8.19 8.85 -3.31
N LYS A 61 -8.95 7.90 -3.87
CA LYS A 61 -9.35 6.69 -3.18
C LYS A 61 -8.14 5.84 -2.78
N ILE A 62 -7.25 5.53 -3.72
CA ILE A 62 -6.03 4.75 -3.43
C ILE A 62 -5.15 5.49 -2.41
N ALA A 63 -5.01 6.81 -2.53
CA ALA A 63 -4.25 7.61 -1.57
C ALA A 63 -4.81 7.49 -0.14
N LYS A 64 -6.14 7.49 0.00
CA LYS A 64 -6.83 7.31 1.29
C LYS A 64 -6.62 5.89 1.84
N ASP A 65 -6.71 4.88 0.99
CA ASP A 65 -6.49 3.49 1.36
C ASP A 65 -5.03 3.29 1.84
N LEU A 66 -4.04 3.80 1.10
CA LEU A 66 -2.63 3.79 1.50
C LEU A 66 -2.38 4.54 2.81
N THR A 67 -3.00 5.70 3.00
CA THR A 67 -2.89 6.46 4.26
C THR A 67 -3.47 5.65 5.43
N THR A 68 -4.59 4.95 5.21
CA THR A 68 -5.20 4.07 6.21
C THR A 68 -4.27 2.91 6.56
N ILE A 69 -3.71 2.22 5.57
CA ILE A 69 -2.70 1.17 5.77
C ILE A 69 -1.52 1.71 6.58
N LEU A 70 -1.00 2.88 6.20
CA LEU A 70 0.13 3.52 6.86
C LEU A 70 -0.17 3.86 8.33
N THR A 71 -1.39 4.31 8.66
CA THR A 71 -1.81 4.50 10.06
C THR A 71 -1.89 3.18 10.84
N LYS A 72 -2.46 2.12 10.24
CA LYS A 72 -2.51 0.79 10.85
C LYS A 72 -1.11 0.20 11.06
N LEU A 73 -0.17 0.42 10.13
CA LEU A 73 1.23 0.03 10.26
C LEU A 73 1.96 0.77 11.41
N ARG A 74 1.47 1.93 11.87
CA ARG A 74 2.01 2.67 13.04
C ARG A 74 1.40 2.23 14.35
N ALA A 75 0.28 1.51 14.32
CA ALA A 75 -0.39 1.06 15.53
C ALA A 75 0.50 0.08 16.31
N LYS A 76 0.59 0.30 17.62
CA LYS A 76 1.27 -0.61 18.54
C LYS A 76 0.28 -1.67 19.02
N THR A 77 0.78 -2.86 19.27
CA THR A 77 0.04 -3.97 19.86
C THR A 77 0.97 -4.74 20.79
N ASP A 78 0.41 -5.26 21.88
CA ASP A 78 1.13 -6.04 22.88
C ASP A 78 1.08 -7.54 22.57
N ASP A 79 0.24 -7.95 21.60
CA ASP A 79 0.12 -9.32 21.13
C ASP A 79 0.92 -9.51 19.82
N LEU A 80 2.01 -10.28 19.91
CA LEU A 80 2.88 -10.59 18.79
C LEU A 80 2.19 -11.43 17.70
N VAL A 81 1.32 -12.36 18.08
CA VAL A 81 0.59 -13.23 17.13
C VAL A 81 -0.42 -12.39 16.34
N GLN A 82 -1.16 -11.53 17.05
CA GLN A 82 -2.05 -10.58 16.41
C GLN A 82 -1.27 -9.63 15.49
N ALA A 83 -0.14 -9.10 15.96
CA ALA A 83 0.71 -8.19 15.18
C ALA A 83 1.17 -8.79 13.84
N LYS A 84 1.59 -10.07 13.86
CA LYS A 84 2.01 -10.81 12.66
C LYS A 84 0.84 -11.05 11.72
N THR A 85 -0.34 -11.40 12.26
CA THR A 85 -1.56 -11.59 11.46
C THR A 85 -1.99 -10.30 10.78
N ASP A 86 -2.05 -9.20 11.54
CA ASP A 86 -2.37 -7.88 11.00
C ASP A 86 -1.35 -7.44 9.96
N GLN A 87 -0.06 -7.69 10.19
CA GLN A 87 1.00 -7.38 9.23
C GLN A 87 0.80 -8.12 7.91
N LYS A 88 0.38 -9.38 7.94
CA LYS A 88 0.07 -10.15 6.73
C LYS A 88 -1.12 -9.56 5.97
N LEU A 89 -2.22 -9.28 6.66
CA LEU A 89 -3.41 -8.67 6.04
C LEU A 89 -3.10 -7.29 5.44
N LEU A 90 -2.30 -6.48 6.13
CA LEU A 90 -1.87 -5.17 5.63
C LEU A 90 -0.96 -5.29 4.41
N GLY A 91 -0.14 -6.35 4.33
CA GLY A 91 0.64 -6.67 3.14
C GLY A 91 -0.27 -6.97 1.94
N GLU A 92 -1.29 -7.80 2.13
CA GLU A 92 -2.27 -8.13 1.08
C GLU A 92 -3.06 -6.89 0.63
N GLU A 93 -3.49 -6.02 1.58
CA GLU A 93 -4.13 -4.74 1.27
C GLU A 93 -3.20 -3.80 0.47
N LEU A 94 -1.90 -3.78 0.80
CA LEU A 94 -0.89 -2.96 0.13
C LEU A 94 -0.61 -3.45 -1.30
N ASP A 95 -0.47 -4.76 -1.49
CA ASP A 95 -0.33 -5.39 -2.81
C ASP A 95 -1.55 -5.10 -3.69
N GLY A 96 -2.76 -5.18 -3.11
CA GLY A 96 -3.99 -4.80 -3.81
C GLY A 96 -4.05 -3.32 -4.19
N CYS A 97 -3.43 -2.43 -3.40
CA CYS A 97 -3.27 -1.02 -3.78
C CYS A 97 -2.26 -0.85 -4.91
N ASN A 98 -1.16 -1.62 -4.91
CA ASN A 98 -0.15 -1.59 -5.96
C ASN A 98 -0.71 -2.01 -7.32
N LEU A 99 -1.50 -3.09 -7.36
CA LEU A 99 -2.14 -3.54 -8.60
C LEU A 99 -3.05 -2.46 -9.20
N LYS A 100 -3.94 -1.89 -8.38
CA LYS A 100 -4.84 -0.80 -8.81
C LYS A 100 -4.05 0.44 -9.24
N LEU A 101 -2.95 0.74 -8.57
CA LEU A 101 -2.08 1.86 -8.93
C LEU A 101 -1.44 1.64 -10.30
N MET A 102 -0.93 0.44 -10.60
CA MET A 102 -0.34 0.10 -11.89
C MET A 102 -1.37 0.17 -13.03
N GLU A 103 -2.55 -0.42 -12.84
CA GLU A 103 -3.64 -0.35 -13.81
C GLU A 103 -4.07 1.10 -14.09
N LEU A 104 -4.15 1.91 -13.03
CA LEU A 104 -4.52 3.32 -13.14
C LEU A 104 -3.44 4.17 -13.82
N ASP A 105 -2.16 3.91 -13.53
CA ASP A 105 -1.03 4.58 -14.20
C ASP A 105 -1.02 4.28 -15.71
N GLU A 106 -1.20 3.00 -16.09
CA GLU A 106 -1.30 2.60 -17.50
C GLU A 106 -2.49 3.26 -18.20
N ALA A 107 -3.66 3.28 -17.56
CA ALA A 107 -4.85 3.93 -18.10
C ALA A 107 -4.65 5.45 -18.27
N ILE A 108 -4.01 6.11 -17.30
CA ILE A 108 -3.70 7.54 -17.36
C ILE A 108 -2.64 7.83 -18.43
N GLN A 109 -1.67 6.95 -18.63
CA GLN A 109 -0.68 7.08 -19.69
C GLN A 109 -1.35 7.06 -21.07
N LYS A 110 -2.17 6.04 -21.35
CA LYS A 110 -2.96 5.95 -22.60
C LYS A 110 -3.88 7.15 -22.78
N PHE A 111 -4.54 7.61 -21.72
CA PHE A 111 -5.37 8.81 -21.76
C PHE A 111 -4.54 10.08 -22.08
N SER A 112 -3.33 10.18 -21.53
CA SER A 112 -2.44 11.34 -21.70
C SER A 112 -1.90 11.47 -23.12
N GLU A 113 -1.74 10.36 -23.84
CA GLU A 113 -1.36 10.35 -25.26
C GLU A 113 -2.41 11.05 -26.13
N GLN A 114 -3.69 10.85 -25.81
CA GLN A 114 -4.82 11.48 -26.51
C GLN A 114 -5.17 12.87 -25.97
N ASN A 115 -4.93 13.11 -24.67
CA ASN A 115 -5.41 14.29 -23.95
C ASN A 115 -4.29 14.97 -23.14
N GLY A 116 -3.23 15.43 -23.82
CA GLY A 116 -1.99 15.90 -23.17
C GLY A 116 -2.18 17.00 -22.11
N GLN A 117 -3.15 17.89 -22.24
CA GLN A 117 -3.41 18.95 -21.25
C GLN A 117 -4.05 18.42 -19.96
N LEU A 118 -4.95 17.44 -20.07
CA LEU A 118 -5.62 16.82 -18.91
C LEU A 118 -4.77 15.70 -18.30
N GLY A 119 -3.92 15.07 -19.10
CA GLY A 119 -3.00 14.00 -18.69
C GLY A 119 -1.87 14.46 -17.77
N LYS A 120 -1.22 15.59 -18.10
CA LYS A 120 -0.07 16.11 -17.31
C LYS A 120 -0.34 16.25 -15.80
N PRO A 121 -1.46 16.86 -15.36
CA PRO A 121 -1.79 16.93 -13.93
C PRO A 121 -2.03 15.55 -13.30
N LEU A 122 -2.66 14.62 -14.04
CA LEU A 122 -2.93 13.26 -13.56
C LEU A 122 -1.63 12.46 -13.39
N ALA A 123 -0.72 12.53 -14.36
CA ALA A 123 0.59 11.89 -14.28
C ALA A 123 1.39 12.39 -13.07
N LYS A 124 1.37 13.70 -12.79
CA LYS A 124 1.99 14.27 -11.58
C LYS A 124 1.36 13.74 -10.30
N LYS A 125 0.02 13.58 -10.27
CA LYS A 125 -0.68 13.02 -9.10
C LYS A 125 -0.33 11.53 -8.90
N ILE A 126 -0.25 10.76 -9.98
CA ILE A 126 0.20 9.36 -9.92
C ILE A 126 1.63 9.27 -9.42
N GLY A 127 2.56 10.08 -9.92
CA GLY A 127 3.94 10.07 -9.44
C GLY A 127 4.04 10.26 -7.92
N LYS A 128 3.24 11.17 -7.34
CA LYS A 128 3.13 11.35 -5.88
C LYS A 128 2.50 10.14 -5.19
N LEU A 129 1.50 9.53 -5.80
CA LEU A 129 0.83 8.34 -5.25
C LEU A 129 1.78 7.14 -5.23
N THR A 130 2.60 6.97 -6.26
CA THR A 130 3.67 5.97 -6.33
C THR A 130 4.73 6.19 -5.26
N GLU A 131 5.12 7.44 -5.01
CA GLU A 131 6.03 7.77 -3.90
C GLU A 131 5.42 7.39 -2.55
N LEU A 132 4.15 7.73 -2.31
CA LEU A 132 3.43 7.36 -1.08
C LEU A 132 3.35 5.83 -0.91
N HIS A 133 3.09 5.09 -1.99
CA HIS A 133 3.10 3.64 -1.99
C HIS A 133 4.47 3.09 -1.57
N GLN A 134 5.56 3.57 -2.20
CA GLN A 134 6.92 3.16 -1.85
C GLN A 134 7.28 3.45 -0.39
N GLN A 135 6.88 4.61 0.14
CA GLN A 135 7.06 4.93 1.56
C GLN A 135 6.31 3.95 2.46
N THR A 136 5.09 3.57 2.08
CA THR A 136 4.27 2.60 2.83
C THR A 136 4.90 1.21 2.83
N VAL A 137 5.45 0.77 1.68
CA VAL A 137 6.21 -0.49 1.56
C VAL A 137 7.39 -0.52 2.51
N ARG A 138 8.25 0.51 2.51
CA ARG A 138 9.41 0.58 3.40
C ARG A 138 9.01 0.51 4.88
N GLN A 139 7.87 1.13 5.22
CA GLN A 139 7.36 1.09 6.58
C GLN A 139 6.84 -0.30 6.96
N ALA A 140 6.17 -1.00 6.03
CA ALA A 140 5.75 -2.39 6.23
C ALA A 140 6.97 -3.31 6.44
N GLU A 141 8.01 -3.19 5.61
CA GLU A 141 9.26 -3.94 5.75
C GLU A 141 9.95 -3.70 7.09
N ASN A 142 10.02 -2.44 7.54
CA ASN A 142 10.58 -2.09 8.85
C ASN A 142 9.78 -2.72 10.01
N ARG A 143 8.46 -2.78 9.89
CA ARG A 143 7.62 -3.43 10.90
C ARG A 143 7.84 -4.94 10.89
N ILE A 144 7.96 -5.57 9.72
CA ILE A 144 8.26 -7.00 9.59
C ILE A 144 9.58 -7.34 10.29
N SER A 145 10.66 -6.57 10.06
CA SER A 145 11.95 -6.85 10.70
C SER A 145 11.88 -6.75 12.23
N LYS A 146 11.19 -5.74 12.75
CA LYS A 146 10.94 -5.59 14.19
C LYS A 146 10.11 -6.73 14.78
N LEU A 147 9.08 -7.18 14.07
CA LEU A 147 8.25 -8.31 14.51
C LEU A 147 9.04 -9.62 14.52
N SER A 148 9.92 -9.83 13.55
CA SER A 148 10.83 -10.97 13.52
C SER A 148 11.80 -10.94 14.69
N GLN A 149 12.39 -9.78 14.99
CA GLN A 149 13.28 -9.62 16.14
C GLN A 149 12.55 -9.86 17.48
N ALA A 150 11.35 -9.30 17.65
CA ALA A 150 10.55 -9.52 18.85
C ALA A 150 10.18 -11.00 19.03
N ALA A 151 9.89 -11.72 17.94
CA ALA A 151 9.61 -13.14 17.97
C ALA A 151 10.83 -13.97 18.41
N PHE A 152 12.00 -13.65 17.86
CA PHE A 152 13.25 -14.30 18.23
C PHE A 152 13.55 -14.12 19.72
N HIS A 153 13.50 -12.88 20.24
CA HIS A 153 13.73 -12.64 21.66
C HIS A 153 12.70 -13.32 22.56
N LEU A 154 11.43 -13.36 22.17
CA LEU A 154 10.41 -14.06 22.94
C LEU A 154 10.69 -15.57 23.02
N GLU A 155 11.20 -16.18 21.95
CA GLU A 155 11.63 -17.58 21.94
C GLU A 155 12.79 -17.80 22.91
N GLU A 156 13.83 -16.96 22.86
CA GLU A 156 14.97 -17.00 23.80
C GLU A 156 14.52 -16.90 25.26
N TYR A 157 13.63 -15.94 25.58
CA TYR A 157 13.09 -15.78 26.93
C TYR A 157 12.29 -16.99 27.39
N ASN A 158 11.48 -17.59 26.50
CA ASN A 158 10.70 -18.78 26.83
C ASN A 158 11.60 -20.00 27.05
N GLU A 159 12.68 -20.15 26.29
CA GLU A 159 13.68 -21.20 26.53
C GLU A 159 14.36 -21.03 27.90
N MET A 160 14.78 -19.81 28.23
CA MET A 160 15.36 -19.46 29.52
C MET A 160 14.41 -19.77 30.67
N LEU A 161 13.16 -19.32 30.57
CA LEU A 161 12.12 -19.59 31.55
C LEU A 161 11.90 -21.11 31.73
N GLY A 162 11.84 -21.86 30.63
CA GLY A 162 11.70 -23.31 30.65
C GLY A 162 12.86 -24.01 31.38
N LEU A 163 14.08 -23.50 31.25
CA LEU A 163 15.24 -24.01 31.98
C LEU A 163 15.14 -23.70 33.47
N ILE A 164 14.81 -22.46 33.83
CA ILE A 164 14.65 -22.03 35.23
C ILE A 164 13.57 -22.87 35.91
N LEU A 165 12.41 -23.07 35.27
CA LEU A 165 11.33 -23.89 35.81
C LEU A 165 11.78 -25.35 36.05
N LYS A 166 12.55 -25.95 35.13
CA LYS A 166 13.12 -27.30 35.32
C LYS A 166 14.08 -27.34 36.50
N TRP A 167 14.83 -26.27 36.76
CA TRP A 167 15.77 -26.22 37.88
C TRP A 167 15.05 -26.05 39.20
N ILE A 168 14.04 -25.19 39.25
CA ILE A 168 13.15 -25.05 40.40
C ILE A 168 12.53 -26.41 40.76
N GLU A 169 12.06 -27.16 39.77
CA GLU A 169 11.49 -28.48 40.01
C GLU A 169 12.51 -29.47 40.58
N ARG A 170 13.73 -29.50 40.05
CA ARG A 170 14.81 -30.32 40.62
C ARG A 170 15.16 -29.94 42.04
N ALA A 171 15.23 -28.64 42.33
CA ALA A 171 15.50 -28.13 43.67
C ALA A 171 14.38 -28.53 44.65
N LYS A 172 13.11 -28.44 44.25
CA LYS A 172 11.97 -28.91 45.05
C LYS A 172 12.08 -30.39 45.40
N VAL A 173 12.38 -31.25 44.42
CA VAL A 173 12.55 -32.70 44.65
C VAL A 173 13.67 -32.98 45.65
N LEU A 174 14.80 -32.28 45.56
CA LEU A 174 15.91 -32.43 46.51
C LEU A 174 15.49 -32.02 47.93
N VAL A 175 14.84 -30.87 48.10
CA VAL A 175 14.45 -30.35 49.41
C VAL A 175 13.38 -31.21 50.09
N HIS A 176 12.48 -31.83 49.32
CA HIS A 176 11.43 -32.71 49.85
C HIS A 176 11.86 -34.18 49.94
N GLY A 177 13.09 -34.51 49.56
CA GLY A 177 13.64 -35.86 49.67
C GLY A 177 13.69 -36.32 51.12
N LYS A 178 13.15 -37.51 51.41
CA LYS A 178 13.17 -38.08 52.76
C LYS A 178 14.61 -38.43 53.15
N ILE A 179 15.11 -37.83 54.22
CA ILE A 179 16.44 -38.15 54.78
C ILE A 179 16.38 -39.54 55.43
N VAL A 180 17.26 -40.42 54.99
CA VAL A 180 17.42 -41.77 55.57
C VAL A 180 18.45 -41.72 56.69
N TRP A 181 18.02 -42.00 57.92
CA TRP A 181 18.84 -41.89 59.14
C TRP A 181 19.50 -43.21 59.58
N ASN A 182 19.50 -44.25 58.73
CA ASN A 182 19.84 -45.61 59.16
C ASN A 182 21.35 -45.84 59.39
N SER A 183 22.26 -45.04 58.79
CA SER A 183 23.69 -45.11 59.05
C SER A 183 24.44 -43.81 58.71
N ALA A 184 25.61 -43.59 59.34
CA ALA A 184 26.47 -42.45 59.06
C ALA A 184 27.02 -42.45 57.61
N SER A 185 27.24 -43.63 57.02
CA SER A 185 27.68 -43.75 55.62
C SER A 185 26.57 -43.29 54.65
N GLN A 186 25.32 -43.69 54.89
CA GLN A 186 24.18 -43.29 54.05
C GLN A 186 23.90 -41.79 54.16
N LEU A 187 23.99 -41.21 55.36
CA LEU A 187 23.90 -39.76 55.56
C LEU A 187 24.99 -38.99 54.79
N ARG A 188 26.24 -39.47 54.81
CA ARG A 188 27.35 -38.86 54.07
C ARG A 188 27.13 -38.93 52.56
N GLU A 189 26.64 -40.05 52.03
CA GLU A 189 26.31 -40.19 50.61
C GLU A 189 25.16 -39.27 50.19
N GLN A 190 24.11 -39.18 51.01
CA GLN A 190 22.99 -38.25 50.80
C GLN A 190 23.49 -36.80 50.77
N TYR A 191 24.34 -36.41 51.73
CA TYR A 191 24.93 -35.06 51.79
C TYR A 191 25.76 -34.73 50.55
N ILE A 192 26.67 -35.62 50.12
CA ILE A 192 27.51 -35.41 48.93
C ILE A 192 26.64 -35.28 47.67
N SER A 193 25.61 -36.12 47.52
CA SER A 193 24.69 -36.08 46.38
C SER A 193 23.93 -34.74 46.31
N HIS A 194 23.42 -34.24 47.45
CA HIS A 194 22.79 -32.93 47.53
C HIS A 194 23.76 -31.81 47.19
N GLN A 195 24.98 -31.84 47.75
CA GLN A 195 26.00 -30.83 47.50
C GLN A 195 26.42 -30.78 46.01
N VAL A 196 26.61 -31.94 45.37
CA VAL A 196 26.94 -32.02 43.93
C VAL A 196 25.79 -31.49 43.08
N THR A 197 24.55 -31.79 43.45
CA THR A 197 23.39 -31.33 42.67
C THR A 197 23.17 -29.82 42.82
N LEU A 198 23.33 -29.27 44.02
CA LEU A 198 23.33 -27.82 44.25
C LEU A 198 24.46 -27.12 43.49
N ARG A 199 25.68 -27.68 43.50
CA ARG A 199 26.80 -27.13 42.70
C ARG A 199 26.50 -27.16 41.20
N LYS A 200 25.85 -28.20 40.68
CA LYS A 200 25.44 -28.26 39.25
C LYS A 200 24.38 -27.22 38.89
N ILE A 201 23.55 -26.82 39.85
CA ILE A 201 22.58 -25.73 39.69
C ILE A 201 23.35 -24.40 39.59
N VAL A 202 24.26 -24.13 40.54
CA VAL A 202 25.04 -22.87 40.58
C VAL A 202 26.03 -22.72 39.41
N VAL A 203 26.73 -23.78 39.01
CA VAL A 203 27.75 -23.70 37.93
C VAL A 203 27.13 -23.47 36.54
N LYS A 204 25.90 -23.94 36.32
CA LYS A 204 25.20 -23.68 35.05
C LYS A 204 24.69 -22.24 34.93
N GLU A 205 24.53 -21.52 36.04
CA GLU A 205 24.28 -20.07 36.07
C GLU A 205 25.53 -19.32 35.56
N TYR A 206 26.71 -19.65 36.12
CA TYR A 206 27.98 -19.04 35.73
C TYR A 206 28.41 -19.28 34.28
N LEU A 207 28.23 -20.51 33.76
CA LEU A 207 28.60 -20.82 32.36
C LEU A 207 27.67 -20.18 31.32
N ARG A 208 26.53 -19.62 31.73
CA ARG A 208 25.63 -18.89 30.83
C ARG A 208 25.95 -17.39 30.80
N GLU A 209 26.31 -16.81 31.94
CA GLU A 209 26.77 -15.40 32.01
C GLU A 209 28.04 -15.15 31.17
N GLU A 210 28.96 -16.12 31.07
CA GLU A 210 30.13 -15.99 30.19
C GLU A 210 29.79 -16.04 28.69
N PHE A 211 28.73 -16.74 28.29
CA PHE A 211 28.27 -16.78 26.89
C PHE A 211 27.50 -15.52 26.47
N ASP A 212 26.76 -14.89 27.38
CA ASP A 212 26.04 -13.62 27.11
C ASP A 212 26.99 -12.40 27.03
N LEU A 213 28.22 -12.50 27.56
CA LEU A 213 29.22 -11.42 27.54
C LEU A 213 30.16 -11.43 26.31
N THR A 214 30.02 -12.41 25.42
CA THR A 214 30.90 -12.57 24.24
C THR A 214 30.17 -12.50 22.89
N GLY A 215 28.93 -12.02 22.87
CA GLY A 215 28.16 -11.71 21.66
C GLY A 215 28.16 -10.22 21.31
#